data_AF-A0A2A9CDG7-F1
#
_entry.id   AF-A0A2A9CDG7-F1
#
_cell.length_a   1.000
_cell.length_b   1.000
_cell.length_c   1.000
_cell.angle_alpha   90.00
_cell.angle_beta   90.00
_cell.angle_gamma   90.00
#
_symmetry.space_group_name_H-M   'P 1'
#
loop_
_entity.id
_entity.type
_entity.pdbx_description
1 polymer ?
#
loop_
_entity_poly.entity_id
_entity_poly.type
_entity_poly.pdbx_seq_one_letter_code
_entity_poly.pdbx_strand_id
1 'polypeptide(L)' 'MILDSIIFDLDGTIWDPIDTVLLAWNSRLKEHPQANRELTRTDFEGTMGLQMHN' A
#
# COMPACT_ATOMS: atom_id res chain seq x y z
N MET A 1 -37.09 -3.24 0.49
CA MET A 1 -36.13 -2.14 0.30
C MET A 1 -34.90 -2.73 -0.34
N ILE A 2 -34.63 -2.36 -1.59
CA ILE A 2 -33.49 -2.86 -2.36
C ILE A 2 -32.35 -1.85 -2.15
N LEU A 3 -31.14 -2.33 -1.93
CA LEU A 3 -29.96 -1.49 -1.79
C LEU A 3 -29.61 -0.93 -3.18
N ASP A 4 -29.78 0.38 -3.40
CA ASP A 4 -29.64 1.00 -4.73
C ASP A 4 -28.19 1.37 -5.11
N SER A 5 -27.24 1.34 -4.17
CA SER A 5 -25.82 1.56 -4.45
C SER A 5 -24.92 1.05 -3.33
N ILE A 6 -23.78 0.44 -3.67
CA ILE A 6 -22.70 0.10 -2.74
C ILE A 6 -21.46 0.87 -3.19
N ILE A 7 -20.84 1.62 -2.27
CA ILE A 7 -19.55 2.28 -2.50
C ILE A 7 -18.47 1.37 -1.93
N PHE A 8 -17.52 0.97 -2.77
CA PHE A 8 -16.35 0.19 -2.38
C PHE A 8 -15.13 1.09 -2.36
N ASP A 9 -14.38 1.04 -1.27
CA ASP A 9 -13.04 1.60 -1.20
C ASP A 9 -12.06 0.71 -1.98
N LEU A 10 -11.14 1.31 -2.74
CA LEU A 10 -10.26 0.57 -3.66
C LEU A 10 -9.12 -0.12 -2.89
N ASP A 11 -8.54 0.59 -1.93
CA ASP A 11 -7.40 0.14 -1.15
C ASP A 11 -7.89 -0.56 0.13
N GLY A 12 -7.77 -1.89 0.17
CA GLY A 12 -8.13 -2.66 1.36
C GLY A 12 -9.55 -3.25 1.40
N THR A 13 -10.36 -3.09 0.35
CA THR A 13 -11.67 -3.80 0.25
C THR A 13 -11.76 -4.80 -0.91
N ILE A 14 -11.13 -4.56 -2.07
CA ILE A 14 -11.20 -5.47 -3.24
C ILE A 14 -9.82 -5.85 -3.77
N TRP A 15 -8.83 -4.96 -3.60
CA TRP A 15 -7.48 -5.15 -4.12
C TRP A 15 -6.49 -5.10 -2.96
N ASP A 16 -5.54 -6.04 -2.95
CA ASP A 16 -4.36 -5.98 -2.09
C ASP A 16 -3.22 -5.34 -2.91
N PRO A 17 -2.99 -4.01 -2.81
CA PRO A 17 -1.97 -3.33 -3.58
C PRO A 17 -0.57 -3.56 -3.03
N ILE A 18 -0.42 -4.22 -1.86
CA ILE A 18 0.84 -4.23 -1.12
C ILE A 18 1.97 -4.77 -1.97
N ASP A 19 1.76 -5.87 -2.69
CA ASP A 19 2.81 -6.47 -3.52
C ASP A 19 3.20 -5.58 -4.70
N THR A 20 2.25 -4.86 -5.30
CA THR A 20 2.51 -3.93 -6.41
C THR A 20 3.31 -2.72 -5.94
N VAL A 21 2.92 -2.14 -4.80
CA VAL A 21 3.59 -0.96 -4.22
C VAL A 21 4.98 -1.34 -3.70
N LEU A 22 5.10 -2.50 -3.05
CA LEU A 22 6.37 -3.05 -2.57
C LEU A 22 7.38 -3.21 -3.72
N LEU A 23 6.93 -3.76 -4.85
CA LEU A 23 7.77 -3.97 -6.03
C LEU A 23 8.25 -2.64 -6.62
N ALA A 24 7.35 -1.66 -6.77
CA ALA A 24 7.69 -0.34 -7.28
C ALA A 24 8.69 0.40 -6.37
N TRP A 25 8.46 0.38 -5.05
CA TRP A 25 9.32 1.03 -4.07
C TRP A 25 10.70 0.38 -3.99
N ASN A 26 10.77 -0.95 -3.89
CA ASN A 26 12.05 -1.66 -3.86
C ASN A 26 12.83 -1.48 -5.17
N SER A 27 12.16 -1.36 -6.33
CA SER A 27 12.83 -1.01 -7.59
C SER A 27 13.51 0.35 -7.52
N ARG A 28 12.87 1.36 -6.92
CA ARG A 28 13.47 2.70 -6.77
C ARG A 28 14.54 2.76 -5.68
N LEU A 29 14.36 2.06 -4.58
CA LEU A 29 15.35 2.00 -3.50
C LEU A 29 16.67 1.37 -3.97
N LYS A 30 16.63 0.42 -4.91
CA LYS A 30 17.83 -0.12 -5.57
C LYS A 30 18.64 0.93 -6.32
N GLU A 31 18.01 2.00 -6.80
CA GLU A 31 18.68 3.13 -7.47
C GLU A 31 19.29 4.13 -6.46
N HIS A 32 18.97 3.99 -5.16
CA HIS A 32 19.36 4.90 -4.10
C HIS A 32 20.04 4.14 -2.93
N PRO A 33 21.33 3.75 -3.08
CA PRO A 33 22.04 2.93 -2.09
C PRO A 33 22.13 3.57 -0.69
N GLN A 34 22.02 4.90 -0.59
CA GLN A 34 21.87 5.62 0.69
C GLN A 34 20.68 5.17 1.54
N ALA A 35 19.63 4.61 0.94
CA ALA A 35 18.47 4.13 1.68
C ALA A 35 18.69 2.73 2.31
N ASN A 36 19.76 2.01 1.92
CA ASN A 36 20.27 0.71 2.39
C ASN A 36 19.29 -0.22 3.14
N ARG A 37 18.04 -0.30 2.67
CA ARG A 37 16.97 -1.08 3.26
C ARG A 37 16.05 -1.55 2.16
N GLU A 38 15.78 -2.84 2.15
CA GLU A 38 14.69 -3.42 1.39
C GLU A 38 13.43 -3.33 2.26
N LEU A 39 12.35 -2.80 1.68
CA LEU A 39 11.06 -2.80 2.35
C LEU A 39 10.44 -4.18 2.24
N THR A 40 9.69 -4.55 3.27
CA THR A 40 8.96 -5.81 3.35
C THR A 40 7.45 -5.55 3.35
N ARG A 41 6.65 -6.57 3.06
CA ARG A 41 5.19 -6.49 3.15
C ARG A 41 4.73 -6.02 4.54
N THR A 42 5.37 -6.49 5.61
CA THR A 42 5.07 -6.07 6.99
C THR A 42 5.30 -4.58 7.24
N ASP A 43 6.27 -3.97 6.56
CA ASP A 43 6.50 -2.51 6.64
C ASP A 43 5.34 -1.71 6.04
N PHE A 44 4.70 -2.25 5.00
CA PHE A 44 3.53 -1.63 4.35
C PHE A 44 2.23 -1.95 5.09
N GLU A 45 2.05 -3.17 5.59
CA GLU A 45 0.85 -3.55 6.35
C GLU A 45 0.65 -2.69 7.60
N GLY A 46 1.75 -2.23 8.22
CA GLY A 46 1.69 -1.32 9.37
C GLY A 46 1.38 0.14 9.03
N THR A 47 1.37 0.53 7.74
CA THR A 47 1.21 1.93 7.30
C THR A 47 0.01 2.14 6.37
N MET A 48 -0.38 1.12 5.61
CA MET A 48 -1.55 1.13 4.72
C MET A 48 -2.85 1.27 5.51
N GLY A 49 -3.74 2.16 5.06
CA GLY A 49 -5.03 2.42 5.71
C GLY A 49 -4.96 3.32 6.96
N LEU A 50 -3.77 3.76 7.39
CA LEU A 50 -3.64 4.79 8.42
C LEU A 50 -3.94 6.16 7.83
N GLN A 51 -4.71 6.97 8.56
CA GLN A 51 -4.89 8.37 8.22
C GLN A 51 -3.56 9.11 8.40
N MET A 52 -3.13 9.82 7.36
CA MET A 52 -2.01 10.74 7.45
C MET A 52 -2.37 11.83 8.47
N HIS A 53 -1.73 11.80 9.64
CA HIS A 53 -1.85 12.88 10.61
C HIS A 53 -0.91 14.01 10.18
N ASN A 54 -1.47 15.21 10.03
CA ASN A 54 -0.74 16.47 9.83
C ASN A 54 -0.18 16.99 11.16
#